data_AF-A0A8J6CIU5-F1
#
_entry.id   AF-A0A8J6CIU5-F1
#
_cell.length_a   1.000
_cell.length_b   1.000
_cell.length_c   1.000
_cell.angle_alpha   90.00
_cell.angle_beta   90.00
_cell.angle_gamma   90.00
#
_symmetry.space_group_name_H-M   'P 1'
#
loop_
_entity.id
_entity.type
_entity.pdbx_description
1 polymer ?
#
loop_
_entity_poly.entity_id
_entity_poly.type
_entity_poly.pdbx_seq_one_letter_code
_entity_poly.pdbx_strand_id
1 'polypeptide(L)'
;MRQVIERHRLQSERIDGLEDAPSVELQLESATHSVLSKEIAEKTQELRQLRGEDLQGLNLDQLKQLEKLLQGGLSQVTETKDELFLKEISTLEKKGAELKEENLILKQQMENLPPVVRGQPSEPFPHLHKSGGPPPPQGYNTSDISLTLG
;
A
#
# COMPACT_ATOMS: atom_id res chain seq x y z
N MET A 1 67.06 2.21 -35.60
CA MET A 1 65.70 1.67 -35.79
C MET A 1 65.34 0.53 -34.83
N ARG A 2 66.16 -0.54 -34.73
CA ARG A 2 65.90 -1.67 -33.81
C ARG A 2 65.67 -1.29 -32.34
N GLN A 3 66.50 -0.41 -31.78
CA GLN A 3 66.36 0.07 -30.39
C GLN A 3 65.07 0.86 -30.13
N VAL A 4 64.46 1.45 -31.16
CA VAL A 4 63.19 2.18 -31.00
C VAL A 4 62.03 1.18 -30.91
N ILE A 5 62.08 0.12 -31.72
CA ILE A 5 61.10 -0.97 -31.71
C ILE A 5 61.13 -1.70 -30.36
N GLU A 6 62.33 -1.97 -29.84
CA GLU A 6 62.51 -2.66 -28.57
C GLU A 6 62.01 -1.83 -27.37
N ARG A 7 62.29 -0.51 -27.37
CA ARG A 7 61.73 0.41 -26.37
C ARG A 7 60.20 0.48 -26.43
N HIS A 8 59.63 0.53 -27.62
CA HIS A 8 58.17 0.52 -27.78
C HIS A 8 57.56 -0.79 -27.26
N ARG A 9 58.21 -1.93 -27.52
CA ARG A 9 57.75 -3.24 -27.07
C ARG A 9 57.73 -3.35 -25.53
N LEU A 10 58.81 -2.92 -24.88
CA LEU A 10 58.90 -2.85 -23.41
C LEU A 10 57.85 -1.90 -22.81
N GLN A 11 57.59 -0.77 -23.47
CA GLN A 11 56.57 0.17 -23.02
C GLN A 11 55.15 -0.37 -23.22
N SER A 12 54.91 -1.08 -24.32
CA SER A 12 53.63 -1.75 -24.59
C SER A 12 53.35 -2.87 -23.59
N GLU A 13 54.33 -3.72 -23.28
CA GLU A 13 54.22 -4.77 -22.24
C GLU A 13 53.97 -4.18 -20.84
N ARG A 14 54.50 -2.97 -20.57
CA ARG A 14 54.26 -2.26 -19.31
C ARG A 14 52.87 -1.62 -19.23
N ILE A 15 52.32 -1.18 -20.36
CA ILE A 15 50.98 -0.57 -20.44
C ILE A 15 49.90 -1.65 -20.41
N ASP A 16 50.10 -2.77 -21.12
CA ASP A 16 49.23 -3.95 -21.13
C ASP A 16 48.99 -4.48 -19.70
N GLY A 17 50.04 -4.49 -18.86
CA GLY A 17 49.92 -4.84 -17.44
C GLY A 17 49.29 -3.77 -16.53
N LEU A 18 49.12 -2.53 -17.00
CA LEU A 18 48.41 -1.46 -16.28
C LEU A 18 46.93 -1.38 -16.65
N GLU A 19 46.55 -1.82 -17.85
CA GLU A 19 45.15 -1.82 -18.32
C GLU A 19 44.29 -2.88 -17.63
N ASP A 20 44.91 -3.97 -17.12
CA ASP A 20 44.24 -5.00 -16.32
C ASP A 20 43.95 -4.58 -14.85
N ALA A 21 44.51 -3.46 -14.39
CA ALA A 21 44.27 -2.96 -13.04
C ALA A 21 42.98 -2.10 -13.03
N PRO A 22 41.97 -2.45 -12.21
CA PRO A 22 40.76 -1.64 -12.14
C PRO A 22 41.11 -0.21 -11.71
N SER A 23 40.57 0.79 -12.42
CA SER A 23 40.71 2.20 -12.05
C SER A 23 40.36 2.43 -10.58
N VAL A 24 41.04 3.36 -9.92
CA VAL A 24 40.79 3.70 -8.50
C VAL A 24 39.31 4.05 -8.27
N GLU A 25 38.68 4.69 -9.25
CA GLU A 25 37.24 5.01 -9.22
C GLU A 25 36.36 3.74 -9.23
N LEU A 26 36.70 2.76 -10.08
CA LEU A 26 35.98 1.49 -10.14
C LEU A 26 36.19 0.64 -8.86
N GLN A 27 37.39 0.69 -8.27
CA GLN A 27 37.65 0.03 -6.98
C GLN A 27 36.82 0.66 -5.86
N LEU A 28 36.71 2.00 -5.86
CA LEU A 28 35.91 2.72 -4.90
C LEU A 28 34.42 2.40 -5.06
N GLU A 29 33.91 2.37 -6.29
CA GLU A 29 32.53 2.00 -6.60
C GLU A 29 32.20 0.55 -6.20
N SER A 30 33.12 -0.38 -6.43
CA SER A 30 32.98 -1.77 -5.97
C SER A 30 32.94 -1.86 -4.45
N ALA A 31 33.80 -1.08 -3.76
CA ALA A 31 33.81 -1.03 -2.30
C ALA A 31 32.51 -0.44 -1.73
N THR A 32 31.99 0.65 -2.31
CA THR A 32 30.71 1.24 -1.87
C THR A 32 29.55 0.29 -2.13
N HIS A 33 29.50 -0.36 -3.29
CA HIS A 33 28.50 -1.38 -3.60
C HIS A 33 28.55 -2.55 -2.62
N SER A 34 29.74 -3.01 -2.24
CA SER A 34 29.90 -4.09 -1.24
C SER A 34 29.33 -3.69 0.12
N VAL A 35 29.58 -2.46 0.58
CA VAL A 35 29.04 -1.95 1.84
C VAL A 35 27.53 -1.85 1.79
N LEU A 36 26.97 -1.26 0.74
CA LEU A 36 25.51 -1.11 0.58
C LEU A 36 24.81 -2.48 0.48
N SER A 37 25.39 -3.41 -0.28
CA SER A 37 24.86 -4.77 -0.40
C SER A 37 24.82 -5.49 0.95
N LYS A 38 25.87 -5.33 1.76
CA LYS A 38 25.91 -5.86 3.14
C LYS A 38 24.83 -5.22 4.02
N GLU A 39 24.67 -3.90 3.98
CA GLU A 39 23.63 -3.21 4.74
C GLU A 39 22.22 -3.66 4.35
N ILE A 40 21.96 -3.84 3.05
CA ILE A 40 20.68 -4.38 2.56
C ILE A 40 20.45 -5.79 3.11
N ALA A 41 21.46 -6.66 3.09
CA ALA A 41 21.35 -8.02 3.61
C ALA A 41 21.04 -8.01 5.12
N GLU A 42 21.73 -7.18 5.89
CA GLU A 42 21.50 -7.00 7.34
C GLU A 42 20.09 -6.49 7.62
N LYS A 43 19.65 -5.43 6.94
CA LYS A 43 18.29 -4.88 7.10
C LYS A 43 17.21 -5.84 6.69
N THR A 44 17.44 -6.62 5.63
CA THR A 44 16.50 -7.67 5.20
C THR A 44 16.39 -8.76 6.26
N GLN A 45 17.51 -9.15 6.88
CA GLN A 45 17.50 -10.11 7.98
C GLN A 45 16.78 -9.55 9.22
N GLU A 46 17.05 -8.30 9.61
CA GLU A 46 16.33 -7.63 10.71
C GLU A 46 14.81 -7.62 10.47
N LEU A 47 14.36 -7.34 9.23
CA LEU A 47 12.95 -7.39 8.87
C LEU A 47 12.35 -8.79 8.97
N ARG A 48 13.08 -9.84 8.59
CA ARG A 48 12.64 -11.23 8.77
C ARG A 48 12.52 -11.58 10.25
N GLN A 49 13.48 -11.16 11.07
CA GLN A 49 13.41 -11.32 12.53
C GLN A 49 12.18 -10.63 13.12
N LEU A 50 11.89 -9.39 12.72
CA LEU A 50 10.67 -8.69 13.13
C LEU A 50 9.37 -9.40 12.71
N ARG A 51 9.40 -10.23 11.65
CA ARG A 51 8.26 -11.09 11.26
C ARG A 51 8.18 -12.41 12.04
N GLY A 52 9.17 -12.70 12.88
CA GLY A 52 9.29 -13.97 13.60
C GLY A 52 10.03 -15.07 12.81
N GLU A 53 10.69 -14.71 11.72
CA GLU A 53 11.55 -15.60 10.92
C GLU A 53 13.03 -15.48 11.38
N ASP A 54 13.91 -16.40 10.99
CA ASP A 54 15.37 -16.31 11.25
C ASP A 54 15.77 -16.00 12.72
N LEU A 55 14.99 -16.50 13.69
CA LEU A 55 15.23 -16.28 15.12
C LEU A 55 16.35 -17.18 15.67
N GLN A 56 16.73 -18.21 14.93
CA GLN A 56 17.84 -19.09 15.31
C GLN A 56 19.14 -18.29 15.35
N GLY A 57 19.86 -18.34 16.48
CA GLY A 57 21.10 -17.58 16.70
C GLY A 57 20.92 -16.29 17.51
N LEU A 58 19.69 -15.86 17.77
CA LEU A 58 19.41 -14.81 18.75
C LEU A 58 19.47 -15.38 20.17
N ASN A 59 20.06 -14.62 21.08
CA ASN A 59 20.01 -14.92 22.51
C ASN A 59 18.72 -14.39 23.15
N LEU A 60 18.47 -14.78 24.40
CA LEU A 60 17.25 -14.40 25.13
C LEU A 60 17.06 -12.88 25.25
N ASP A 61 18.13 -12.12 25.46
CA ASP A 61 18.04 -10.67 25.62
C ASP A 61 17.71 -10.00 24.28
N GLN A 62 18.28 -10.48 23.18
CA GLN A 62 17.96 -10.02 21.83
C GLN A 62 16.50 -10.33 21.46
N LEU A 63 16.01 -11.52 21.80
CA LEU A 63 14.59 -11.88 21.60
C LEU A 63 13.66 -10.97 22.41
N LYS A 64 13.98 -10.70 23.68
CA LYS A 64 13.20 -9.76 24.52
C LYS A 64 13.20 -8.34 23.97
N GLN A 65 14.32 -7.88 23.43
CA GLN A 65 14.38 -6.57 22.78
C GLN A 65 13.49 -6.50 21.55
N LEU A 66 13.50 -7.57 20.73
CA LEU A 66 12.64 -7.70 19.56
C LEU A 66 11.15 -7.68 19.94
N GLU A 67 10.75 -8.45 20.96
CA GLU A 67 9.39 -8.47 21.49
C GLU A 67 8.97 -7.08 21.99
N LYS A 68 9.84 -6.39 22.74
CA LYS A 68 9.56 -5.04 23.25
C LYS A 68 9.37 -4.02 22.11
N LEU A 69 10.19 -4.10 21.07
CA LEU A 69 10.06 -3.26 19.87
C LEU A 69 8.72 -3.51 19.16
N LEU A 70 8.37 -4.78 18.93
CA LEU A 70 7.12 -5.16 18.29
C LEU A 70 5.90 -4.75 19.12
N GLN A 71 5.94 -4.97 20.44
CA GLN A 71 4.87 -4.56 21.34
C GLN A 71 4.67 -3.04 21.33
N GLY A 72 5.77 -2.27 21.37
CA GLY A 72 5.71 -0.81 21.30
C GLY A 72 5.13 -0.30 19.98
N GLY A 73 5.58 -0.88 18.85
CA GLY A 73 5.06 -0.54 17.53
C GLY A 73 3.58 -0.91 17.37
N LEU A 74 3.18 -2.07 17.87
CA LEU A 74 1.78 -2.50 17.84
C LEU A 74 0.89 -1.58 18.69
N SER A 75 1.33 -1.19 19.89
CA SER A 75 0.59 -0.24 20.75
C SER A 75 0.33 1.06 20.01
N GLN A 76 1.37 1.67 19.43
CA GLN A 76 1.25 2.94 18.69
C GLN A 76 0.31 2.82 17.48
N VAL A 77 0.40 1.73 16.71
CA VAL A 77 -0.47 1.50 15.56
C VAL A 77 -1.93 1.35 16.00
N THR A 78 -2.19 0.62 17.08
CA THR A 78 -3.53 0.43 17.63
C THR A 78 -4.09 1.75 18.15
N GLU A 79 -3.34 2.48 18.99
CA GLU A 79 -3.75 3.78 19.53
C GLU A 79 -4.09 4.77 18.40
N THR A 80 -3.23 4.86 17.38
CA THR A 80 -3.47 5.74 16.22
C THR A 80 -4.75 5.35 15.47
N LYS A 81 -4.99 4.05 15.28
CA LYS A 81 -6.20 3.56 14.60
C LYS A 81 -7.45 3.86 15.42
N ASP A 82 -7.39 3.65 16.72
CA ASP A 82 -8.50 3.90 17.63
C ASP A 82 -8.86 5.38 17.65
N GLU A 83 -7.87 6.27 17.73
CA GLU A 83 -8.08 7.71 17.63
C GLU A 83 -8.78 8.12 16.32
N LEU A 84 -8.33 7.57 15.19
CA LEU A 84 -8.93 7.83 13.88
C LEU A 84 -10.38 7.33 13.82
N PHE A 85 -10.65 6.13 14.33
CA PHE A 85 -12.00 5.58 14.34
C PHE A 85 -12.94 6.37 15.25
N LEU A 86 -12.50 6.71 16.47
CA LEU A 86 -13.30 7.49 17.40
C LEU A 86 -13.65 8.87 16.82
N LYS A 87 -12.70 9.51 16.13
CA LYS A 87 -12.93 10.78 15.44
C LYS A 87 -13.97 10.64 14.33
N GLU A 88 -13.89 9.59 13.52
CA GLU A 88 -14.84 9.35 12.44
C GLU A 88 -16.24 9.04 12.98
N ILE A 89 -16.35 8.19 14.01
CA ILE A 89 -17.60 7.89 14.71
C ILE A 89 -18.23 9.18 15.23
N SER A 90 -17.48 9.99 15.96
CA SER A 90 -17.98 11.27 16.50
C SER A 90 -18.48 12.21 15.42
N THR A 91 -17.77 12.28 14.28
CA THR A 91 -18.16 13.10 13.13
C THR A 91 -19.47 12.61 12.52
N LEU A 92 -19.62 11.30 12.33
CA LEU A 92 -20.82 10.69 11.78
C LEU A 92 -22.02 10.79 12.73
N GLU A 93 -21.82 10.62 14.04
CA GLU A 93 -22.86 10.78 15.05
C GLU A 93 -23.41 12.20 15.06
N LYS A 94 -22.53 13.21 15.02
CA LYS A 94 -22.93 14.62 14.92
C LYS A 94 -23.76 14.88 13.67
N LYS A 95 -23.29 14.44 12.51
CA LYS A 95 -24.02 14.60 11.24
C LYS A 95 -25.37 13.87 11.28
N GLY A 96 -25.40 12.69 11.90
CA GLY A 96 -26.64 11.92 12.09
C GLY A 96 -27.65 12.64 12.98
N ALA A 97 -27.19 13.35 14.02
CA ALA A 97 -28.05 14.16 14.88
C ALA A 97 -28.62 15.37 14.13
N GLU A 98 -27.77 16.11 13.41
CA GLU A 98 -28.17 17.26 12.59
C GLU A 98 -29.23 16.86 11.55
N LEU A 99 -29.01 15.76 10.82
CA LEU A 99 -29.96 15.27 9.83
C LEU A 99 -31.30 14.84 10.44
N LYS A 100 -31.29 14.25 11.65
CA LYS A 100 -32.52 13.87 12.34
C LYS A 100 -33.33 15.10 12.76
N GLU A 101 -32.65 16.14 13.23
CA GLU A 101 -33.28 17.41 13.59
C GLU A 101 -33.88 18.11 12.37
N GLU A 102 -33.13 18.25 11.28
CA GLU A 102 -33.63 18.81 10.03
C GLU A 102 -34.81 18.02 9.47
N ASN A 103 -34.75 16.68 9.51
CA ASN A 103 -35.83 15.82 9.05
C ASN A 103 -37.11 16.02 9.89
N LEU A 104 -36.97 16.22 11.20
CA LEU A 104 -38.09 16.52 12.08
C LEU A 104 -38.74 17.86 11.73
N ILE A 105 -37.93 18.91 11.52
CA ILE A 105 -38.41 20.24 11.12
C ILE A 105 -39.16 20.17 9.79
N LEU A 106 -38.59 19.48 8.78
CA LEU A 106 -39.22 19.33 7.47
C LEU A 106 -40.55 18.56 7.54
N LYS A 107 -40.63 17.51 8.36
CA LYS A 107 -41.90 16.78 8.58
C LYS A 107 -42.98 17.66 9.18
N GLN A 108 -42.65 18.47 10.19
CA GLN A 108 -43.59 19.43 10.77
C GLN A 108 -44.02 20.48 9.76
N GLN A 109 -43.11 20.99 8.92
CA GLN A 109 -43.47 21.93 7.85
C GLN A 109 -44.43 21.29 6.84
N MET A 110 -44.22 20.02 6.49
CA MET A 110 -45.08 19.27 5.57
C MET A 110 -46.49 19.04 6.12
N GLU A 111 -46.64 18.79 7.43
CA GLU A 111 -47.96 18.70 8.08
C GLU A 111 -48.67 20.05 8.13
N ASN A 112 -47.93 21.16 8.19
CA ASN A 112 -48.47 22.51 8.23
C ASN A 112 -48.76 23.11 6.83
N LEU A 113 -48.41 22.41 5.75
CA LEU A 113 -48.78 22.79 4.38
C LEU A 113 -50.27 22.46 4.15
N PRO A 114 -51.05 23.36 3.50
CA PRO A 114 -52.44 23.07 3.16
C PRO A 114 -52.50 21.83 2.26
N PRO A 115 -53.56 21.01 2.33
CA PRO A 115 -53.67 19.83 1.50
C PRO A 115 -53.55 20.25 0.04
N VAL A 116 -52.44 19.86 -0.59
CA VAL A 116 -52.36 19.87 -2.05
C VAL A 116 -53.54 19.03 -2.49
N VAL A 117 -54.49 19.67 -3.17
CA VAL A 117 -55.56 18.98 -3.89
C VAL A 117 -54.84 17.95 -4.75
N ARG A 118 -54.88 16.69 -4.31
CA ARG A 118 -54.43 15.54 -5.07
C ARG A 118 -55.25 15.59 -6.34
N GLY A 119 -54.66 16.15 -7.40
CA GLY A 119 -55.18 16.05 -8.74
C GLY A 119 -55.55 14.59 -8.96
N GLN A 120 -56.78 14.40 -9.41
CA GLN A 120 -57.42 13.11 -9.60
C GLN A 120 -56.48 12.09 -10.25
N PRO A 121 -56.66 10.78 -10.02
CA PRO A 121 -55.94 9.76 -10.77
C PRO A 121 -56.39 9.83 -12.23
N SER A 122 -55.65 10.60 -13.05
CA SER A 122 -55.78 10.52 -14.50
C SER A 122 -55.23 9.18 -14.97
N GLU A 123 -55.99 8.57 -15.86
CA GLU A 123 -56.00 7.18 -16.32
C GLU A 123 -54.62 6.58 -16.73
N PRO A 124 -54.52 5.23 -16.79
CA PRO A 124 -53.26 4.56 -17.10
C PRO A 124 -52.85 4.78 -18.56
N PHE A 125 -51.58 5.16 -18.74
CA PHE A 125 -50.90 5.31 -20.03
C PHE A 125 -50.99 4.03 -20.90
N PRO A 126 -51.25 4.12 -22.21
CA PRO A 126 -51.11 2.98 -23.10
C PRO A 126 -49.62 2.63 -23.25
N HIS A 127 -49.32 1.36 -22.99
CA HIS A 127 -48.01 0.73 -23.13
C HIS A 127 -47.42 0.95 -24.53
N LEU A 128 -46.31 1.69 -24.62
CA LEU A 128 -45.46 1.70 -25.80
C LEU A 128 -44.11 1.08 -25.45
N HIS A 129 -44.04 -0.23 -25.65
CA HIS A 129 -42.79 -0.97 -25.72
C HIS A 129 -41.96 -0.42 -26.89
N LYS A 130 -40.78 0.14 -26.61
CA LYS A 130 -39.72 0.27 -27.61
C LYS A 130 -38.40 -0.24 -27.07
N SER A 131 -38.02 -1.36 -27.66
CA SER A 131 -36.71 -1.99 -27.64
C SER A 131 -35.63 -1.07 -28.23
N GLY A 132 -34.40 -1.14 -27.71
CA GLY A 132 -33.20 -0.67 -28.40
C GLY A 132 -32.15 0.02 -27.53
N GLY A 133 -31.30 -0.75 -26.86
CA GLY A 133 -30.04 -0.27 -26.26
C GLY A 133 -29.10 -1.45 -25.94
N PRO A 134 -27.81 -1.40 -26.31
CA PRO A 134 -26.92 -2.56 -26.41
C PRO A 134 -26.47 -3.09 -25.02
N PRO A 135 -26.03 -4.36 -24.92
CA PRO A 135 -25.65 -4.95 -23.64
C PRO A 135 -24.28 -4.41 -23.15
N PRO A 136 -24.10 -4.16 -21.85
CA PRO A 136 -22.79 -3.89 -21.27
C PRO A 136 -21.92 -5.17 -21.19
N PRO A 137 -20.59 -5.03 -21.21
CA PRO A 137 -19.65 -6.13 -21.40
C PRO A 137 -19.62 -7.10 -20.21
N GLN A 138 -19.59 -8.39 -20.53
CA GLN A 138 -19.40 -9.49 -19.59
C GLN A 138 -18.01 -9.45 -18.97
N GLY A 139 -17.95 -9.66 -17.65
CA GLY A 139 -16.74 -10.21 -17.03
C GLY A 139 -16.54 -9.82 -15.58
N TYR A 140 -17.34 -10.37 -14.65
CA TYR A 140 -16.87 -10.75 -13.30
C TYR A 140 -17.72 -11.92 -12.81
N ASN A 141 -17.16 -13.13 -12.92
CA ASN A 141 -17.69 -14.35 -12.30
C ASN A 141 -17.81 -14.14 -10.78
N THR A 142 -19.03 -14.14 -10.26
CA THR A 142 -19.30 -14.21 -8.81
C THR A 142 -19.96 -15.55 -8.54
N SER A 143 -19.15 -16.58 -8.31
CA SER A 143 -19.49 -17.92 -7.78
C SER A 143 -18.11 -18.59 -7.56
N ASP A 144 -17.58 -18.76 -6.36
CA ASP A 144 -17.99 -19.80 -5.42
C ASP A 144 -17.58 -19.44 -3.97
N ILE A 145 -18.57 -19.23 -3.10
CA ILE A 145 -18.43 -19.40 -1.65
C ILE A 145 -19.19 -20.66 -1.26
N SER A 146 -18.54 -21.81 -1.41
CA SER A 146 -19.03 -23.06 -0.85
C SER A 146 -18.53 -23.20 0.59
N LEU A 147 -19.44 -23.07 1.56
CA LEU A 147 -19.26 -23.54 2.93
C LEU A 147 -19.64 -25.02 2.97
N THR A 148 -18.70 -25.90 3.30
CA THR A 148 -19.01 -27.29 3.67
C THR A 148 -19.09 -27.38 5.18
N LEU A 149 -20.28 -27.65 5.69
CA LEU A 149 -20.51 -28.07 7.07
C LEU A 149 -20.74 -29.58 7.03
N GLY A 150 -19.81 -30.33 7.60
CA GLY A 150 -19.83 -31.79 7.76
C GLY A 150 -18.67 -32.23 8.63
#